data_AF-A0A895YB08-F1
#
_entry.id   AF-A0A895YB08-F1
#
_cell.length_a   1.000
_cell.length_b   1.000
_cell.length_c   1.000
_cell.angle_alpha   90.00
_cell.angle_beta   90.00
_cell.angle_gamma   90.00
#
_symmetry.space_group_name_H-M   'P 1'
#
loop_
_entity.id
_entity.type
_entity.pdbx_description
1 polymer ?
#
loop_
_entity_poly.entity_id
_entity_poly.type
_entity_poly.pdbx_seq_one_letter_code
_entity_poly.pdbx_strand_id
1 'polypeptide(L)'
;MTSPQGPMPAPPFPDPQSAVLKLVIDNAINAMRSGEATAEDAILHAAVHGWYEGHIQGEDSCHGCDFRGELSKQEDRDSAVELGRDLGEDLA
;
A
#
# COMPACT_ATOMS: atom_id res chain seq x y z
N MET A 1 25.74 6.36 1.68
CA MET A 1 24.35 6.84 1.64
C MET A 1 23.51 5.83 2.40
N THR A 2 23.24 6.08 3.68
CA THR A 2 22.41 5.23 4.53
C THR A 2 21.10 5.96 4.74
N SER A 3 20.04 5.55 4.03
CA SER A 3 18.69 6.00 4.34
C SER A 3 18.29 5.51 5.74
N PRO A 4 17.54 6.29 6.53
CA PRO A 4 17.06 5.82 7.83
C PRO A 4 16.05 4.70 7.59
N GLN A 5 16.36 3.48 8.04
CA GLN A 5 15.37 2.40 8.17
C GLN A 5 14.44 2.73 9.35
N GLY A 6 13.44 3.58 9.11
CA GLY A 6 12.21 3.53 9.92
C GLY A 6 11.49 2.19 9.66
N PRO A 7 10.65 1.70 10.58
CA PRO A 7 9.78 0.57 10.27
C PRO A 7 9.02 0.93 8.98
N MET A 8 9.07 0.05 7.99
CA MET A 8 8.28 0.23 6.77
C MET A 8 6.84 0.53 7.23
N PRO A 9 6.20 1.61 6.74
CA PRO A 9 4.82 1.91 7.11
C PRO A 9 3.98 0.66 6.92
N ALA A 10 2.96 0.45 7.77
CA ALA A 10 2.12 -0.75 7.80
C ALA A 10 1.92 -1.29 6.37
N PRO A 11 2.42 -2.49 6.05
CA PRO A 11 2.98 -2.70 4.73
C PRO A 11 1.98 -2.65 3.57
N PRO A 12 2.37 -2.07 2.41
CA PRO A 12 1.82 -2.43 1.10
C PRO A 12 2.39 -3.77 0.58
N PHE A 13 2.81 -4.68 1.47
CA PHE A 13 3.40 -5.97 1.15
C PHE A 13 2.97 -7.04 2.17
N PRO A 14 2.63 -8.26 1.71
CA PRO A 14 2.08 -9.30 2.57
C PRO A 14 3.12 -9.82 3.57
N ASP A 15 2.66 -10.26 4.74
CA ASP A 15 3.52 -10.99 5.68
C ASP A 15 4.21 -12.16 4.96
N PRO A 16 5.56 -12.26 4.97
CA PRO A 16 6.29 -13.38 4.39
C PRO A 16 5.88 -14.75 4.95
N GLN A 17 5.28 -14.81 6.13
CA GLN A 17 4.74 -16.03 6.75
C GLN A 17 3.24 -16.24 6.48
N SER A 18 2.60 -15.39 5.68
CA SER A 18 1.20 -15.54 5.29
C SER A 18 0.97 -16.86 4.56
N ALA A 19 0.05 -17.68 5.08
CA ALA A 19 -0.38 -18.91 4.43
C ALA A 19 -1.00 -18.65 3.05
N VAL A 20 -1.66 -17.50 2.87
CA VAL A 20 -2.25 -17.10 1.59
C VAL A 20 -1.15 -16.76 0.58
N LEU A 21 -0.14 -15.98 1.00
CA LEU A 21 1.01 -15.68 0.13
C LEU A 21 1.73 -16.97 -0.30
N LYS A 22 1.92 -17.91 0.64
CA LYS A 22 2.50 -19.21 0.32
C LYS A 22 1.71 -19.95 -0.76
N LEU A 23 0.38 -19.97 -0.65
CA LEU A 23 -0.50 -20.61 -1.64
C LEU A 23 -0.38 -19.94 -3.02
N VAL A 24 -0.36 -18.60 -3.07
CA VAL A 24 -0.17 -17.84 -4.32
C VAL A 24 1.15 -18.21 -5.00
N ILE A 25 2.24 -18.28 -4.24
CA ILE A 25 3.56 -18.66 -4.77
C ILE A 25 3.58 -20.11 -5.24
N ASP A 26 3.03 -21.03 -4.44
CA ASP A 26 2.99 -22.45 -4.79
C ASP A 26 2.18 -22.68 -6.08
N ASN A 27 1.06 -21.96 -6.27
CA ASN A 27 0.27 -22.01 -7.50
C ASN A 27 1.05 -21.49 -8.72
N ALA A 28 1.72 -20.34 -8.59
CA ALA A 28 2.54 -19.77 -9.67
C ALA A 28 3.68 -20.72 -10.09
N ILE A 29 4.38 -21.33 -9.11
CA ILE A 29 5.44 -22.30 -9.37
C ILE A 29 4.88 -23.56 -10.04
N ASN A 30 3.74 -24.06 -9.57
CA ASN A 30 3.13 -25.27 -10.12
C ASN A 30 2.69 -25.06 -11.57
N ALA A 31 2.01 -23.94 -11.88
CA ALA A 31 1.60 -23.60 -13.24
C ALA A 31 2.80 -23.45 -14.19
N MET A 32 3.90 -22.83 -13.73
CA MET A 32 5.13 -22.74 -14.50
C MET A 32 5.77 -24.12 -14.75
N ARG A 33 5.78 -24.98 -13.74
CA ARG A 33 6.37 -26.33 -13.83
C ARG A 33 5.55 -27.29 -14.69
N SER A 34 4.22 -27.15 -14.71
CA SER A 34 3.35 -27.95 -15.57
C SER A 34 3.34 -27.45 -17.03
N GLY A 35 3.89 -26.26 -17.29
CA GLY A 35 3.87 -25.62 -18.61
C GLY A 35 2.54 -24.91 -18.92
N GLU A 36 1.67 -24.75 -17.93
CA GLU A 36 0.42 -23.99 -18.04
C GLU A 36 0.65 -22.47 -18.08
N ALA A 37 1.78 -22.00 -17.54
CA ALA A 37 2.16 -20.59 -17.51
C ALA A 37 3.63 -20.38 -17.91
N THR A 38 3.92 -19.23 -18.51
CA THR A 38 5.30 -18.76 -18.71
C THR A 38 5.90 -18.27 -17.38
N ALA A 39 7.22 -18.05 -17.36
CA ALA A 39 7.86 -17.46 -16.19
C ALA A 39 7.33 -16.04 -15.94
N GLU A 40 7.10 -15.26 -17.00
CA GLU A 40 6.53 -13.92 -16.96
C GLU A 40 5.12 -13.93 -16.37
N ASP A 41 4.26 -14.87 -16.79
CA ASP A 41 2.90 -15.01 -16.27
C ASP A 41 2.90 -15.42 -14.79
N ALA A 42 3.78 -16.35 -14.40
CA ALA A 42 3.91 -16.79 -13.01
C ALA A 42 4.40 -15.65 -12.10
N ILE A 43 5.36 -14.84 -12.56
CA ILE A 43 5.84 -13.66 -11.84
C ILE A 43 4.72 -12.63 -11.69
N LEU A 44 3.99 -12.35 -12.78
CA LEU A 44 2.87 -11.41 -12.75
C LEU A 44 1.78 -11.87 -11.77
N HIS A 45 1.41 -13.16 -11.81
CA HIS A 45 0.44 -13.74 -10.88
C HIS A 45 0.87 -13.56 -9.43
N ALA A 46 2.11 -13.93 -9.09
CA ALA A 46 2.62 -13.79 -7.73
C ALA A 46 2.69 -12.32 -7.27
N ALA A 47 3.11 -11.40 -8.14
CA ALA A 47 3.22 -9.98 -7.81
C ALA A 47 1.86 -9.31 -7.57
N VAL A 48 0.88 -9.54 -8.46
CA VAL A 48 -0.45 -8.93 -8.36
C VAL A 48 -1.21 -9.45 -7.14
N HIS A 49 -1.25 -10.78 -6.97
CA HIS A 49 -1.96 -11.36 -5.82
C HIS A 49 -1.22 -11.08 -4.51
N GLY A 50 0.11 -11.14 -4.49
CA GLY A 50 0.88 -10.76 -3.30
C GLY A 50 0.57 -9.33 -2.85
N TRP A 51 0.56 -8.37 -3.80
CA TRP A 51 0.19 -6.98 -3.50
C TRP A 51 -1.26 -6.86 -2.97
N TYR A 52 -2.21 -7.56 -3.59
CA TYR A 52 -3.62 -7.52 -3.19
C TYR A 52 -3.86 -8.08 -1.78
N GLU A 53 -3.24 -9.21 -1.46
CA GLU A 53 -3.34 -9.82 -0.12
C GLU A 53 -2.66 -8.96 0.95
N GLY A 54 -1.52 -8.35 0.62
CA GLY A 54 -0.87 -7.38 1.50
C GLY A 54 -1.72 -6.14 1.76
N HIS A 55 -2.44 -5.66 0.74
CA HIS A 55 -3.39 -4.57 0.86
C HIS A 55 -4.54 -4.91 1.83
N ILE A 56 -5.20 -6.07 1.66
CA ILE A 56 -6.30 -6.51 2.55
C ILE A 56 -5.79 -6.63 3.99
N GLN A 57 -4.64 -7.29 4.18
CA GLN A 57 -4.04 -7.41 5.50
C GLN A 57 -3.77 -6.04 6.14
N GLY A 58 -3.30 -5.07 5.35
CA GLY A 58 -3.06 -3.70 5.81
C GLY A 58 -4.34 -2.98 6.25
N GLU A 59 -5.45 -3.16 5.54
CA GLU A 59 -6.76 -2.62 5.92
C GLU A 59 -7.28 -3.23 7.23
N ASP A 60 -7.18 -4.56 7.39
CA ASP A 60 -7.65 -5.27 8.58
C ASP A 60 -6.78 -4.98 9.82
N SER A 61 -5.48 -4.79 9.62
CA SER A 61 -4.51 -4.71 10.73
C SER A 61 -4.33 -3.30 11.28
N CYS A 62 -4.59 -2.25 10.51
CA CYS A 62 -4.49 -0.87 10.99
C CYS A 62 -5.83 -0.15 11.08
N HIS A 63 -6.43 -0.21 12.26
CA HIS A 63 -7.56 0.65 12.61
C HIS A 63 -7.13 2.13 12.61
N GLY A 64 -7.53 2.87 11.56
CA GLY A 64 -7.31 4.32 11.44
C GLY A 64 -6.09 4.76 10.63
N CYS A 65 -5.33 3.83 10.02
CA CYS A 65 -4.34 4.22 9.01
C CYS A 65 -5.03 4.57 7.69
N ASP A 66 -4.56 5.62 7.03
CA ASP A 66 -4.84 5.79 5.61
C ASP A 66 -4.04 4.77 4.79
N PHE A 67 -4.66 4.26 3.72
CA PHE A 67 -4.22 3.15 2.84
C PHE A 67 -2.79 3.25 2.26
N ARG A 68 -1.98 4.29 2.58
CA ARG A 68 -0.63 4.49 2.03
C ARG A 68 0.45 4.86 3.05
N GLY A 69 0.27 4.50 4.32
CA GLY A 69 1.03 5.15 5.40
C GLY A 69 0.64 6.63 5.47
N GLU A 70 1.26 7.42 6.34
CA GLU A 70 1.01 8.86 6.44
C GLU A 70 1.44 9.60 5.16
N LEU A 71 0.72 9.44 4.05
CA LEU A 71 0.58 10.53 3.10
C LEU A 71 -0.51 11.40 3.66
N SER A 72 -0.10 12.49 4.31
CA SER A 72 -0.96 13.50 4.92
C SER A 72 -2.22 13.74 4.08
N LYS A 73 -3.36 13.20 4.51
CA LYS A 73 -4.66 13.73 4.09
C LYS A 73 -4.78 15.12 4.71
N GLN A 74 -4.53 16.13 3.88
CA GLN A 74 -4.92 17.53 4.06
C GLN A 74 -4.45 18.23 5.34
N GLU A 75 -3.45 19.10 5.18
CA GLU A 75 -3.47 20.41 5.85
C GLU A 75 -4.04 21.51 4.94
N ASP A 76 -4.67 21.18 3.81
CA ASP A 76 -5.07 22.18 2.79
C ASP A 76 -6.57 22.48 2.73
N ARG A 77 -7.36 22.08 3.74
CA ARG A 77 -8.81 22.43 3.79
C ARG A 77 -9.22 23.39 4.90
N ASP A 78 -8.36 23.59 5.90
CA ASP A 78 -8.61 24.56 6.97
C ASP A 78 -7.83 25.87 6.74
N SER A 79 -6.61 25.81 6.15
CA SER A 79 -5.85 27.01 5.77
C SER A 79 -6.52 27.84 4.68
N ALA A 80 -7.28 27.22 3.77
CA ALA A 80 -8.05 27.96 2.75
C ALA A 80 -9.24 28.73 3.34
N VAL A 81 -9.79 28.27 4.48
CA VAL A 81 -10.90 28.95 5.17
C VAL A 81 -10.36 30.07 6.07
N GLU A 82 -9.19 29.88 6.69
CA GLU A 82 -8.53 30.93 7.49
C GLU A 82 -7.95 32.05 6.61
N LEU A 83 -7.25 31.72 5.50
CA LEU A 83 -6.74 32.70 4.55
C LEU A 83 -7.87 33.50 3.85
N GLY A 84 -9.06 32.92 3.72
CA GLY A 84 -10.24 33.60 3.20
C GLY A 84 -10.89 34.58 4.19
N ARG A 85 -10.67 34.40 5.50
CA ARG A 85 -11.11 35.35 6.54
C ARG A 85 -10.12 36.50 6.71
N ASP A 86 -8.82 36.20 6.69
CA ASP A 86 -7.79 37.21 6.92
C ASP A 86 -7.64 38.22 5.76
N LEU A 87 -7.95 37.83 4.52
CA LEU A 87 -7.94 38.75 3.38
C LEU A 87 -9.22 39.59 3.24
N GLY A 88 -10.21 39.39 4.11
CA GLY A 88 -11.51 40.05 4.07
C GLY A 88 -11.67 41.27 4.98
N GLU A 89 -10.72 41.55 5.89
CA GLU A 89 -10.83 42.65 6.87
C GLU A 89 -9.97 43.89 6.56
N ASP A 90 -9.17 43.90 5.48
CA ASP A 90 -8.32 45.05 5.09
C ASP A 90 -8.91 45.94 3.97
N LEU A 91 -10.25 45.99 3.85
CA LEU A 91 -10.94 46.97 2.99
C LEU A 91 -12.14 47.59 3.73
N ALA A 92 -11.84 48.43 4.71
CA ALA A 92 -12.76 49.44 5.24
C ALA A 92 -12.02 50.75 5.52
#